data_AF-A0AAC8YYS4-F1
#
_entry.id   AF-A0AAC8YYS4-F1
#
_cell.length_a   1.000
_cell.length_b   1.000
_cell.length_c   1.000
_cell.angle_alpha   90.00
_cell.angle_beta   90.00
_cell.angle_gamma   90.00
#
_symmetry.space_group_name_H-M   'P 1'
#
loop_
_entity.id
_entity.type
_entity.pdbx_description
1 polymer ?
#
loop_
_entity_poly.entity_id
_entity_poly.type
_entity_poly.pdbx_seq_one_letter_code
_entity_poly.pdbx_strand_id
1 'polypeptide(L)'
;MRRTIFLAALLLQGTAQAAPARAPITDQFLLDQLELGEEIEGRVDGDLNGDGDPDTAFVVASPDQRHAYVVLSYRSEVDFGHQPGGDFKLAPDALGPAELSISKGVLTIKDLTGGTTALSATYRYRADKVEPKLRLIGLDATVYSRTYAHDGNEMSWNLLTGDVETKTLKLTGEGEDASYEDAFITRFKRPSKPVYMADTPDPEEQLVAFTKAK
;
A
#
# COMPACT_ATOMS: atom_id res chain seq x y z
N MET A 1 43.70 -59.39 -12.71
CA MET A 1 43.76 -58.08 -12.04
C MET A 1 43.06 -57.05 -12.90
N ARG A 2 41.82 -56.64 -12.57
CA ARG A 2 41.05 -55.63 -13.31
C ARG A 2 41.30 -54.26 -12.66
N ARG A 3 41.86 -53.32 -13.41
CA ARG A 3 42.07 -51.93 -13.00
C ARG A 3 40.78 -51.14 -13.23
N THR A 4 40.15 -50.71 -12.15
CA THR A 4 39.06 -49.72 -12.14
C THR A 4 39.67 -48.32 -12.31
N ILE A 5 39.27 -47.60 -13.36
CA ILE A 5 39.59 -46.19 -13.55
C ILE A 5 38.45 -45.39 -12.93
N PHE A 6 38.72 -44.68 -11.83
CA PHE A 6 37.81 -43.67 -11.28
C PHE A 6 38.01 -42.36 -12.05
N LEU A 7 36.99 -41.91 -12.77
CA LEU A 7 36.93 -40.57 -13.34
C LEU A 7 36.27 -39.66 -12.30
N ALA A 8 37.06 -38.78 -11.67
CA ALA A 8 36.54 -37.76 -10.77
C ALA A 8 36.03 -36.58 -11.61
N ALA A 9 34.70 -36.39 -11.63
CA ALA A 9 34.09 -35.19 -12.19
C ALA A 9 34.22 -34.05 -11.18
N LEU A 10 35.06 -33.05 -11.47
CA LEU A 10 35.06 -31.78 -10.75
C LEU A 10 33.76 -31.03 -11.08
N LEU A 11 32.82 -30.99 -10.14
CA LEU A 11 31.70 -30.05 -10.16
C LEU A 11 32.25 -28.67 -9.80
N LEU A 12 32.42 -27.80 -10.80
CA LEU A 12 32.56 -26.36 -10.55
C LEU A 12 31.25 -25.85 -9.96
N GLN A 13 31.22 -25.68 -8.63
CA GLN A 13 30.18 -24.89 -7.97
C GLN A 13 30.47 -23.43 -8.28
N GLY A 14 29.89 -22.92 -9.38
CA GLY A 14 29.81 -21.49 -9.60
C GLY A 14 28.87 -20.90 -8.56
N THR A 15 29.41 -20.26 -7.53
CA THR A 15 28.63 -19.34 -6.71
C THR A 15 28.29 -18.17 -7.62
N ALA A 16 27.06 -18.15 -8.16
CA ALA A 16 26.52 -17.00 -8.84
C ALA A 16 26.47 -15.86 -7.81
N GLN A 17 27.49 -15.02 -7.81
CA GLN A 17 27.58 -13.87 -6.95
C GLN A 17 26.58 -12.86 -7.50
N ALA A 18 25.40 -12.81 -6.89
CA ALA A 18 24.40 -11.80 -7.20
C ALA A 18 25.05 -10.42 -7.09
N ALA A 19 24.86 -9.57 -8.09
CA ALA A 19 25.32 -8.19 -8.03
C ALA A 19 24.71 -7.52 -6.78
N PRO A 20 25.44 -6.63 -6.10
CA PRO A 20 24.90 -5.94 -4.93
C PRO A 20 23.63 -5.16 -5.31
N ALA A 21 22.62 -5.27 -4.45
CA ALA A 21 21.41 -4.47 -4.53
C ALA A 21 21.77 -2.98 -4.48
N ARG A 22 21.06 -2.16 -5.24
CA ARG A 22 21.28 -0.71 -5.26
C ARG A 22 20.81 -0.02 -4.00
N ALA A 23 21.34 1.18 -3.80
CA ALA A 23 20.74 2.10 -2.85
C ALA A 23 19.42 2.63 -3.42
N PRO A 24 18.39 2.85 -2.59
CA PRO A 24 17.18 3.55 -3.00
C PRO A 24 17.49 5.02 -3.31
N ILE A 25 16.47 5.77 -3.75
CA ILE A 25 16.57 7.22 -3.99
C ILE A 25 17.07 7.93 -2.73
N THR A 26 17.94 8.93 -2.83
CA THR A 26 18.44 9.59 -1.61
C THR A 26 17.40 10.56 -1.03
N ASP A 27 17.42 10.77 0.28
CA ASP A 27 16.55 11.77 0.92
C ASP A 27 16.77 13.16 0.32
N GLN A 28 18.03 13.55 0.08
CA GLN A 28 18.35 14.83 -0.53
C GLN A 28 17.69 15.00 -1.91
N PHE A 29 17.69 13.95 -2.73
CA PHE A 29 17.04 14.01 -4.03
C PHE A 29 15.53 14.25 -3.91
N LEU A 30 14.86 13.63 -2.93
CA LEU A 30 13.44 13.87 -2.68
C LEU A 30 13.20 15.30 -2.18
N LEU A 31 14.03 15.76 -1.24
CA LEU A 31 13.94 17.12 -0.67
C LEU A 31 14.17 18.21 -1.73
N ASP A 32 15.07 17.98 -2.68
CA ASP A 32 15.34 18.92 -3.78
C ASP A 32 14.15 19.07 -4.75
N GLN A 33 13.20 18.14 -4.72
CA GLN A 33 11.99 18.18 -5.56
C GLN A 33 10.78 18.83 -4.87
N LEU A 34 10.86 19.11 -3.58
CA LEU A 34 9.77 19.70 -2.83
C LEU A 34 9.56 21.17 -3.20
N GLU A 35 8.30 21.57 -3.33
CA GLU A 35 7.90 22.96 -3.43
C GLU A 35 7.91 23.64 -2.05
N LEU A 36 7.83 24.98 -2.06
CA LEU A 36 7.82 25.75 -0.80
C LEU A 36 6.59 25.39 0.04
N GLY A 37 6.83 24.86 1.24
CA GLY A 37 5.79 24.47 2.18
C GLY A 37 5.40 22.99 2.10
N GLU A 38 6.05 22.22 1.22
CA GLU A 38 5.95 20.78 1.20
C GLU A 38 6.98 20.12 2.14
N GLU A 39 6.62 18.96 2.68
CA GLU A 39 7.48 18.11 3.48
C GLU A 39 7.26 16.62 3.18
N ILE A 40 8.28 15.80 3.41
CA ILE A 40 8.13 14.34 3.40
C ILE A 40 7.52 13.91 4.74
N GLU A 41 6.28 13.48 4.71
CA GLU A 41 5.53 13.01 5.88
C GLU A 41 5.95 11.60 6.29
N GLY A 42 6.26 10.76 5.30
CA GLY A 42 6.66 9.37 5.50
C GLY A 42 7.34 8.81 4.26
N ARG A 43 8.24 7.84 4.49
CA ARG A 43 8.98 7.15 3.44
C ARG A 43 9.21 5.69 3.83
N VAL A 44 9.15 4.80 2.84
CA VAL A 44 9.58 3.41 2.96
C VAL A 44 10.29 2.98 1.68
N ASP A 45 11.34 2.18 1.83
CA ASP A 45 12.05 1.57 0.72
C ASP A 45 11.93 0.04 0.78
N GLY A 46 11.87 -0.60 -0.38
CA GLY A 46 11.78 -2.05 -0.48
C GLY A 46 11.49 -2.51 -1.90
N ASP A 47 11.76 -3.78 -2.17
CA ASP A 47 11.53 -4.39 -3.47
C ASP A 47 10.02 -4.66 -3.69
N LEU A 48 9.39 -3.89 -4.56
CA LEU A 48 7.97 -4.00 -4.93
C LEU A 48 7.77 -4.75 -6.25
N ASN A 49 8.73 -4.65 -7.18
CA ASN A 49 8.65 -5.23 -8.51
C ASN A 49 9.30 -6.63 -8.63
N GLY A 50 10.05 -7.06 -7.61
CA GLY A 50 10.72 -8.35 -7.52
C GLY A 50 12.05 -8.43 -8.27
N ASP A 51 12.67 -7.30 -8.63
CA ASP A 51 13.93 -7.25 -9.37
C ASP A 51 15.18 -7.26 -8.46
N GLY A 52 14.98 -7.19 -7.14
CA GLY A 52 16.03 -7.20 -6.14
C GLY A 52 16.72 -5.86 -5.90
N ASP A 53 16.36 -4.80 -6.63
CA ASP A 53 16.72 -3.42 -6.32
C ASP A 53 15.58 -2.76 -5.51
N PRO A 54 15.90 -1.91 -4.52
CA PRO A 54 14.86 -1.28 -3.72
C PRO A 54 14.12 -0.20 -4.51
N ASP A 55 12.79 -0.23 -4.41
CA ASP A 55 11.88 0.83 -4.84
C ASP A 55 11.64 1.79 -3.67
N THR A 56 11.14 3.00 -3.96
CA THR A 56 10.87 4.03 -2.94
C THR A 56 9.41 4.45 -2.99
N ALA A 57 8.72 4.39 -1.85
CA ALA A 57 7.38 4.95 -1.66
C ALA A 57 7.42 6.03 -0.58
N PHE A 58 6.77 7.17 -0.82
CA PHE A 58 6.78 8.30 0.09
C PHE A 58 5.50 9.12 -0.01
N VAL A 59 5.20 9.88 1.05
CA VAL A 59 4.08 10.82 1.10
C VAL A 59 4.64 12.22 1.23
N VAL A 60 4.22 13.10 0.31
CA VAL A 60 4.46 14.54 0.41
C VAL A 60 3.22 15.18 1.00
N ALA A 61 3.42 16.01 2.02
CA ALA A 61 2.38 16.79 2.66
C ALA A 61 2.65 18.28 2.49
N SER A 62 1.58 19.04 2.34
CA SER A 62 1.53 20.50 2.40
C SER A 62 0.31 20.89 3.24
N PRO A 63 0.14 22.17 3.61
CA PRO A 63 -1.01 22.60 4.40
C PRO A 63 -2.38 22.23 3.79
N ASP A 64 -2.48 22.12 2.46
CA ASP A 64 -3.75 21.93 1.76
C ASP A 64 -3.85 20.58 1.01
N GLN A 65 -2.75 19.84 0.86
CA GLN A 65 -2.69 18.64 0.03
C GLN A 65 -1.72 17.60 0.56
N ARG A 66 -2.09 16.34 0.39
CA ARG A 66 -1.22 15.18 0.66
C ARG A 66 -1.23 14.26 -0.56
N HIS A 67 -0.06 13.77 -0.94
CA HIS A 67 0.09 12.94 -2.14
C HIS A 67 1.05 11.79 -1.85
N ALA A 68 0.61 10.55 -2.07
CA ALA A 68 1.47 9.38 -2.04
C ALA A 68 2.10 9.15 -3.41
N TYR A 69 3.40 8.91 -3.45
CA TYR A 69 4.18 8.62 -4.65
C TYR A 69 4.91 7.29 -4.51
N VAL A 70 5.06 6.58 -5.62
CA VAL A 70 5.94 5.41 -5.74
C VAL A 70 6.85 5.58 -6.93
N VAL A 71 8.14 5.34 -6.71
CA VAL A 71 9.16 5.33 -7.74
C VAL A 71 9.79 3.96 -7.78
N LEU A 72 9.71 3.32 -8.94
CA LEU A 72 10.28 2.01 -9.20
C LEU A 72 11.69 2.14 -9.72
N SER A 73 12.60 1.36 -9.15
CA SER A 73 13.91 1.12 -9.72
C SER A 73 13.78 0.23 -10.96
N TYR A 74 14.71 0.38 -11.90
CA TYR A 74 14.84 -0.56 -13.02
C TYR A 74 16.29 -0.79 -13.35
N ARG A 75 16.56 -2.00 -13.85
CA ARG A 75 17.87 -2.41 -14.35
C ARG A 75 17.72 -3.24 -15.62
N SER A 76 18.46 -2.84 -16.64
CA SER A 76 18.66 -3.58 -17.87
C SER A 76 20.16 -3.83 -18.10
N GLU A 77 20.51 -4.51 -19.20
CA GLU A 77 21.91 -4.76 -19.56
C GLU A 77 22.70 -3.47 -19.84
N VAL A 78 22.02 -2.42 -20.32
CA VAL A 78 22.66 -1.18 -20.83
C VAL A 78 22.30 0.06 -20.05
N ASP A 79 21.24 -0.01 -19.23
CA ASP A 79 20.68 1.16 -18.57
C ASP A 79 20.07 0.80 -17.23
N PHE A 80 20.01 1.79 -16.35
CA PHE A 80 19.37 1.69 -15.07
C PHE A 80 18.98 3.05 -14.54
N GLY A 81 17.96 3.05 -13.69
CA GLY A 81 17.55 4.27 -13.02
C GLY A 81 16.25 4.06 -12.26
N HIS A 82 15.46 5.12 -12.26
CA HIS A 82 14.19 5.20 -11.56
C HIS A 82 13.10 5.67 -12.53
N GLN A 83 11.89 5.16 -12.35
CA GLN A 83 10.72 5.54 -13.14
C GLN A 83 9.48 5.63 -12.24
N PRO A 84 8.47 6.45 -12.58
CA PRO A 84 7.24 6.51 -11.81
C PRO A 84 6.52 5.16 -11.77
N GLY A 85 6.20 4.68 -10.57
CA GLY A 85 5.35 3.51 -10.33
C GLY A 85 3.87 3.87 -10.15
N GLY A 86 3.59 5.13 -9.83
CA GLY A 86 2.25 5.67 -9.64
C GLY A 86 2.17 6.59 -8.44
N ASP A 87 1.08 7.32 -8.38
CA ASP A 87 0.80 8.32 -7.36
C ASP A 87 -0.71 8.41 -7.14
N PHE A 88 -1.15 8.84 -5.96
CA PHE A 88 -2.55 9.22 -5.75
C PHE A 88 -2.72 10.16 -4.56
N LYS A 89 -3.75 11.02 -4.66
CA LYS A 89 -4.06 12.01 -3.64
C LYS A 89 -4.60 11.33 -2.38
N LEU A 90 -4.02 11.69 -1.24
CA LEU A 90 -4.56 11.38 0.08
C LEU A 90 -5.46 12.52 0.57
N ALA A 91 -6.35 12.19 1.51
CA ALA A 91 -7.19 13.21 2.12
C ALA A 91 -6.32 14.21 2.93
N PRO A 92 -6.58 15.53 2.82
CA PRO A 92 -5.70 16.55 3.40
C PRO A 92 -5.89 16.72 4.92
N ASP A 93 -7.03 16.30 5.47
CA ASP A 93 -7.42 16.45 6.87
C ASP A 93 -6.90 15.29 7.76
N ALA A 94 -5.59 15.09 7.73
CA ALA A 94 -4.92 14.01 8.43
C ALA A 94 -4.99 14.15 9.97
N LEU A 95 -5.26 13.06 10.67
CA LEU A 95 -5.19 12.92 12.13
C LEU A 95 -3.84 12.34 12.59
N GLY A 96 -2.81 12.48 11.76
CA GLY A 96 -1.46 11.96 11.96
C GLY A 96 -0.81 11.62 10.61
N PRO A 97 0.50 11.35 10.57
CA PRO A 97 1.16 10.91 9.35
C PRO A 97 0.66 9.53 8.92
N ALA A 98 0.65 9.28 7.62
CA ALA A 98 0.35 8.00 7.01
C ALA A 98 1.45 6.99 7.34
N GLU A 99 1.04 5.79 7.72
CA GLU A 99 1.96 4.68 7.95
C GLU A 99 2.24 3.98 6.62
N LEU A 100 3.52 3.89 6.25
CA LEU A 100 3.98 3.17 5.07
C LEU A 100 4.73 1.91 5.48
N SER A 101 4.47 0.80 4.78
CA SER A 101 5.24 -0.43 4.95
C SER A 101 5.30 -1.24 3.66
N ILE A 102 6.41 -1.93 3.44
CA ILE A 102 6.57 -2.88 2.33
C ILE A 102 6.82 -4.26 2.92
N SER A 103 5.98 -5.23 2.55
CA SER A 103 6.15 -6.62 2.96
C SER A 103 5.80 -7.55 1.82
N LYS A 104 6.73 -8.46 1.48
CA LYS A 104 6.53 -9.48 0.42
C LYS A 104 6.04 -8.87 -0.91
N GLY A 105 6.66 -7.76 -1.35
CA GLY A 105 6.29 -7.06 -2.58
C GLY A 105 4.90 -6.41 -2.55
N VAL A 106 4.38 -6.10 -1.35
CA VAL A 106 3.12 -5.37 -1.17
C VAL A 106 3.41 -4.09 -0.40
N LEU A 107 3.10 -2.96 -1.01
CA LEU A 107 3.05 -1.66 -0.34
C LEU A 107 1.72 -1.56 0.40
N THR A 108 1.79 -1.29 1.70
CA THR A 108 0.62 -0.97 2.53
C THR A 108 0.73 0.47 2.99
N ILE A 109 -0.31 1.25 2.74
CA ILE A 109 -0.45 2.64 3.18
C ILE A 109 -1.65 2.67 4.11
N LYS A 110 -1.47 3.12 5.35
CA LYS A 110 -2.59 3.38 6.26
C LYS A 110 -2.70 4.88 6.50
N ASP A 111 -3.90 5.39 6.38
CA ASP A 111 -4.20 6.80 6.54
C ASP A 111 -5.39 6.97 7.50
N LEU A 112 -5.31 7.97 8.37
CA LEU A 112 -6.36 8.30 9.33
C LEU A 112 -6.70 9.78 9.17
N THR A 113 -7.94 10.08 8.77
CA THR A 113 -8.39 11.45 8.52
C THR A 113 -9.69 11.77 9.23
N GLY A 114 -10.10 13.04 9.19
CA GLY A 114 -11.34 13.55 9.78
C GLY A 114 -11.12 14.27 11.11
N GLY A 115 -12.05 14.08 12.04
CA GLY A 115 -12.06 14.80 13.32
C GLY A 115 -12.68 13.97 14.43
N THR A 116 -13.88 14.36 14.86
CA THR A 116 -14.69 13.57 15.81
C THR A 116 -15.19 12.29 15.17
N THR A 117 -15.67 12.38 13.93
CA THR A 117 -15.86 11.23 13.04
C THR A 117 -14.57 11.07 12.23
N ALA A 118 -13.99 9.88 12.26
CA ALA A 118 -12.73 9.60 11.59
C ALA A 118 -12.91 8.51 10.54
N LEU A 119 -12.11 8.61 9.49
CA LEU A 119 -11.96 7.62 8.44
C LEU A 119 -10.57 6.99 8.56
N SER A 120 -10.53 5.70 8.84
CA SER A 120 -9.32 4.88 8.76
C SER A 120 -9.33 4.15 7.43
N ALA A 121 -8.37 4.41 6.56
CA ALA A 121 -8.22 3.77 5.27
C ALA A 121 -6.92 2.97 5.21
N THR A 122 -6.97 1.74 4.67
CA THR A 122 -5.79 0.93 4.38
C THR A 122 -5.78 0.54 2.91
N TYR A 123 -4.77 1.00 2.19
CA TYR A 123 -4.54 0.70 0.79
C TYR A 123 -3.44 -0.35 0.68
N ARG A 124 -3.63 -1.35 -0.17
CA ARG A 124 -2.65 -2.40 -0.45
C ARG A 124 -2.37 -2.44 -1.93
N TYR A 125 -1.13 -2.19 -2.32
CA TYR A 125 -0.68 -2.18 -3.71
C TYR A 125 0.37 -3.24 -4.00
N ARG A 126 0.42 -3.69 -5.25
CA ARG A 126 1.49 -4.55 -5.77
C ARG A 126 1.88 -4.10 -7.16
N ALA A 127 3.17 -4.22 -7.50
CA ALA A 127 3.63 -3.91 -8.85
C ALA A 127 2.96 -4.84 -9.87
N ASP A 128 2.54 -4.29 -10.99
CA ASP A 128 2.12 -5.08 -12.12
C ASP A 128 3.31 -5.83 -12.74
N LYS A 129 3.03 -7.01 -13.29
CA LYS A 129 4.06 -7.85 -13.92
C LYS A 129 4.40 -7.43 -15.35
N VAL A 130 3.56 -6.58 -15.96
CA VAL A 130 3.66 -6.20 -17.38
C VAL A 130 4.03 -4.74 -17.50
N GLU A 131 3.33 -3.86 -16.80
CA GLU A 131 3.58 -2.42 -16.79
C GLU A 131 4.34 -2.03 -15.51
N PRO A 132 5.23 -1.02 -15.56
CA PRO A 132 5.91 -0.49 -14.38
C PRO A 132 4.94 0.40 -13.57
N LYS A 133 3.83 -0.18 -13.10
CA LYS A 133 2.77 0.51 -12.38
C LYS A 133 2.33 -0.28 -11.16
N LEU A 134 1.91 0.42 -10.12
CA LEU A 134 1.32 -0.19 -8.92
C LEU A 134 -0.18 -0.41 -9.13
N ARG A 135 -0.67 -1.60 -8.79
CA ARG A 135 -2.09 -1.96 -8.80
C ARG A 135 -2.63 -2.06 -7.39
N LEU A 136 -3.81 -1.48 -7.16
CA LEU A 136 -4.56 -1.66 -5.93
C LEU A 136 -5.07 -3.10 -5.87
N ILE A 137 -4.68 -3.84 -4.84
CA ILE A 137 -5.07 -5.23 -4.60
C ILE A 137 -6.00 -5.38 -3.40
N GLY A 138 -6.08 -4.36 -2.55
CA GLY A 138 -7.11 -4.29 -1.53
C GLY A 138 -7.27 -2.90 -0.94
N LEU A 139 -8.49 -2.64 -0.48
CA LEU A 139 -8.91 -1.39 0.12
C LEU A 139 -9.78 -1.71 1.32
N ASP A 140 -9.34 -1.29 2.49
CA ASP A 140 -10.14 -1.35 3.72
C ASP A 140 -10.47 0.08 4.15
N ALA A 141 -11.69 0.31 4.62
CA ALA A 141 -12.12 1.61 5.10
C ALA A 141 -13.07 1.47 6.28
N THR A 142 -12.83 2.24 7.33
CA THR A 142 -13.64 2.28 8.54
C THR A 142 -13.99 3.71 8.89
N VAL A 143 -15.28 4.05 8.91
CA VAL A 143 -15.78 5.31 9.43
C VAL A 143 -16.36 5.08 10.82
N TYR A 144 -15.88 5.81 11.81
CA TYR A 144 -16.29 5.65 13.21
C TYR A 144 -16.21 6.95 13.99
N SER A 145 -16.96 7.06 15.08
CA SER A 145 -16.82 8.17 16.01
C SER A 145 -15.69 7.90 16.98
N ARG A 146 -14.66 8.76 17.01
CA ARG A 146 -13.55 8.71 17.99
C ARG A 146 -14.00 9.05 19.41
N THR A 147 -15.17 9.67 19.57
CA THR A 147 -15.79 9.99 20.87
C THR A 147 -17.01 9.14 21.17
N TYR A 148 -17.20 8.01 20.46
CA TYR A 148 -18.33 7.10 20.67
C TYR A 148 -19.73 7.76 20.66
N ALA A 149 -19.95 8.76 19.80
CA ALA A 149 -21.22 9.47 19.70
C ALA A 149 -22.26 8.76 18.82
N HIS A 150 -21.83 7.86 17.95
CA HIS A 150 -22.69 7.12 17.02
C HIS A 150 -22.02 5.83 16.54
N ASP A 151 -22.82 4.95 15.92
CA ASP A 151 -22.32 3.74 15.25
C ASP A 151 -21.35 4.09 14.10
N GLY A 152 -20.49 3.13 13.75
CA GLY A 152 -19.61 3.22 12.59
C GLY A 152 -19.96 2.21 11.49
N ASN A 153 -19.20 2.25 10.41
CA ASN A 153 -19.25 1.25 9.34
C ASN A 153 -17.84 0.91 8.89
N GLU A 154 -17.65 -0.34 8.48
CA GLU A 154 -16.39 -0.84 7.96
C GLU A 154 -16.63 -1.62 6.68
N MET A 155 -15.69 -1.51 5.75
CA MET A 155 -15.57 -2.36 4.58
C MET A 155 -14.16 -2.92 4.45
N SER A 156 -14.07 -4.11 3.90
CA SER A 156 -12.85 -4.68 3.34
C SER A 156 -13.15 -5.16 1.93
N TRP A 157 -12.36 -4.70 0.97
CA TRP A 157 -12.46 -5.09 -0.43
C TRP A 157 -11.16 -5.71 -0.91
N ASN A 158 -11.23 -6.97 -1.34
CA ASN A 158 -10.16 -7.64 -2.06
C ASN A 158 -10.37 -7.47 -3.57
N LEU A 159 -9.58 -6.61 -4.21
CA LEU A 159 -9.73 -6.33 -5.64
C LEU A 159 -9.24 -7.48 -6.53
N LEU A 160 -8.41 -8.39 -6.01
CA LEU A 160 -7.95 -9.56 -6.77
C LEU A 160 -9.06 -10.60 -6.95
N THR A 161 -9.90 -10.80 -5.92
CA THR A 161 -10.96 -11.80 -5.93
C THR A 161 -12.36 -11.20 -6.08
N GLY A 162 -12.47 -9.88 -5.93
CA GLY A 162 -13.73 -9.15 -5.81
C GLY A 162 -14.49 -9.43 -4.52
N ASP A 163 -13.89 -10.07 -3.51
CA ASP A 163 -14.58 -10.29 -2.23
C ASP A 163 -14.75 -8.97 -1.48
N VAL A 164 -15.97 -8.71 -1.05
CA VAL A 164 -16.31 -7.58 -0.20
C VAL A 164 -16.93 -8.11 1.09
N GLU A 165 -16.43 -7.62 2.22
CA GLU A 165 -17.07 -7.72 3.52
C GLU A 165 -17.42 -6.32 4.00
N THR A 166 -18.65 -6.11 4.46
CA THR A 166 -19.07 -4.87 5.13
C THR A 166 -19.69 -5.21 6.47
N LYS A 167 -19.54 -4.31 7.44
CA LYS A 167 -20.19 -4.45 8.76
C LYS A 167 -20.49 -3.09 9.36
N THR A 168 -21.46 -3.08 10.27
CA THR A 168 -21.74 -1.94 11.13
C THR A 168 -20.97 -2.13 12.42
N LEU A 169 -20.25 -1.10 12.84
CA LEU A 169 -19.63 -1.03 14.16
C LEU A 169 -20.68 -0.48 15.12
N LYS A 170 -21.40 -1.37 15.81
CA LYS A 170 -22.49 -0.98 16.71
C LYS A 170 -21.89 -0.45 18.00
N LEU A 171 -22.26 0.77 18.38
CA LEU A 171 -21.87 1.33 19.66
C LEU A 171 -22.55 0.55 20.79
N THR A 172 -21.74 0.11 21.75
CA THR A 172 -22.18 -0.54 22.99
C THR A 172 -21.54 0.15 24.19
N GLY A 173 -22.17 0.04 25.36
CA GLY A 173 -21.74 0.77 26.55
C GLY A 173 -22.03 2.28 26.46
N GLU A 174 -21.63 3.00 27.51
CA GLU A 174 -21.77 4.46 27.61
C GLU A 174 -20.56 5.05 28.36
N GLY A 175 -20.24 6.32 28.09
CA GLY A 175 -19.16 7.02 28.79
C GLY A 175 -17.78 6.38 28.58
N GLU A 176 -17.08 6.07 29.68
CA GLU A 176 -15.75 5.47 29.66
C GLU A 176 -15.74 3.99 29.21
N ASP A 177 -16.89 3.31 29.33
CA ASP A 177 -17.06 1.90 28.93
C ASP A 177 -17.54 1.75 27.48
N ALA A 178 -17.65 2.86 26.73
CA ALA A 178 -18.12 2.84 25.36
C ALA A 178 -17.15 2.09 24.44
N SER A 179 -17.68 1.21 23.61
CA SER A 179 -16.92 0.39 22.66
C SER A 179 -17.72 0.08 21.40
N TYR A 180 -17.09 -0.55 20.41
CA TYR A 180 -17.77 -1.03 19.22
C TYR A 180 -17.81 -2.56 19.19
N GLU A 181 -18.97 -3.10 18.83
CA GLU A 181 -19.15 -4.50 18.47
C GLU A 181 -19.51 -4.64 16.99
N ASP A 182 -18.95 -5.65 16.33
CA ASP A 182 -19.27 -5.95 14.94
C ASP A 182 -20.73 -6.46 14.81
N ALA A 183 -21.51 -5.80 13.98
CA ALA A 183 -22.91 -6.14 13.70
C ALA A 183 -23.21 -6.12 12.20
N PHE A 184 -24.28 -6.81 11.80
CA PHE A 184 -24.82 -6.79 10.42
C PHE A 184 -23.79 -7.11 9.32
N ILE A 185 -22.87 -8.06 9.61
CA ILE A 185 -21.83 -8.46 8.66
C ILE A 185 -22.46 -9.01 7.38
N THR A 186 -22.10 -8.42 6.25
CA THR A 186 -22.55 -8.81 4.91
C THR A 186 -21.34 -9.13 4.05
N ARG A 187 -21.43 -10.20 3.26
CA ARG A 187 -20.37 -10.63 2.34
C ARG A 187 -20.95 -10.79 0.95
N PHE A 188 -20.29 -10.24 -0.05
CA PHE A 188 -20.73 -10.34 -1.44
C PHE A 188 -19.54 -10.19 -2.40
N LYS A 189 -19.81 -10.31 -3.70
CA LYS A 189 -18.81 -10.13 -4.75
C LYS A 189 -19.01 -8.79 -5.46
N ARG A 190 -17.94 -8.00 -5.54
CA ARG A 190 -17.78 -6.83 -6.40
C ARG A 190 -16.49 -6.97 -7.20
N PRO A 191 -16.50 -7.68 -8.34
CA PRO A 191 -15.34 -7.75 -9.22
C PRO A 191 -14.94 -6.37 -9.73
N SER A 192 -13.64 -6.12 -9.80
CA SER A 192 -13.07 -4.93 -10.41
C SER A 192 -12.21 -5.29 -11.60
N LYS A 193 -12.12 -4.38 -12.57
CA LYS A 193 -10.97 -4.37 -13.47
C LYS A 193 -9.72 -3.99 -12.65
N PRO A 194 -8.50 -4.27 -13.15
CA PRO A 194 -7.29 -3.77 -12.51
C PRO A 194 -7.40 -2.26 -12.30
N VAL A 195 -7.17 -1.82 -11.06
CA VAL A 195 -7.13 -0.42 -10.66
C VAL A 195 -5.66 -0.08 -10.41
N TYR A 196 -5.13 0.88 -11.18
CA TYR A 196 -3.78 1.37 -10.95
C TYR A 196 -3.79 2.44 -9.85
N MET A 197 -2.64 2.71 -9.24
CA MET A 197 -2.51 3.64 -8.13
C MET A 197 -3.12 5.01 -8.44
N ALA A 198 -2.87 5.56 -9.64
CA ALA A 198 -3.46 6.82 -10.10
C ALA A 198 -5.00 6.83 -10.18
N ASP A 199 -5.62 5.65 -10.26
CA ASP A 199 -7.08 5.48 -10.36
C ASP A 199 -7.69 5.01 -9.02
N THR A 200 -6.97 5.17 -7.91
CA THR A 200 -7.42 4.73 -6.59
C THR A 200 -8.75 5.39 -6.23
N PRO A 201 -9.80 4.62 -5.93
CA PRO A 201 -11.10 5.18 -5.59
C PRO A 201 -11.09 5.76 -4.18
N ASP A 202 -11.97 6.72 -3.94
CA ASP A 202 -12.16 7.27 -2.60
C ASP A 202 -12.69 6.19 -1.63
N PRO A 203 -12.00 5.94 -0.50
CA PRO A 203 -12.39 4.90 0.46
C PRO A 203 -13.75 5.12 1.09
N GLU A 204 -14.13 6.37 1.41
CA GLU A 204 -15.41 6.66 2.04
C GLU A 204 -16.56 6.50 1.05
N GLU A 205 -16.40 6.97 -0.18
CA GLU A 205 -17.38 6.76 -1.25
C GLU A 205 -17.62 5.28 -1.51
N GLN A 206 -16.57 4.45 -1.55
CA GLN A 206 -16.72 3.00 -1.71
C GLN A 206 -17.42 2.36 -0.50
N LEU A 207 -17.06 2.76 0.73
CA LEU A 207 -17.72 2.28 1.94
C LEU A 207 -19.22 2.59 1.91
N VAL A 208 -19.58 3.82 1.58
CA VAL A 208 -20.97 4.26 1.45
C VAL A 208 -21.67 3.48 0.33
N ALA A 209 -21.03 3.26 -0.81
CA ALA A 209 -21.61 2.51 -1.92
C ALA A 209 -21.91 1.04 -1.55
N PHE A 210 -21.00 0.39 -0.83
CA PHE A 210 -21.12 -1.02 -0.45
C PHE A 210 -22.08 -1.25 0.73
N THR A 211 -22.20 -0.28 1.63
CA THR A 211 -23.15 -0.36 2.76
C THR A 211 -24.58 0.05 2.39
N LYS A 212 -24.75 0.92 1.37
CA LYS A 212 -26.07 1.30 0.83
C LYS A 212 -26.63 0.35 -0.23
N ALA A 213 -25.81 -0.48 -0.86
CA ALA A 213 -26.25 -1.46 -1.84
C ALA A 213 -27.04 -2.61 -1.16
N LYS A 214 -28.30 -2.32 -0.82
CA LYS A 214 -29.34 -3.28 -0.44
C LYS A 214 -30.34 -3.43 -1.58
#